data_AF-I1DVD3-F1
#
_entry.id   AF-I1DVD3-F1
#
_cell.length_a   1.000
_cell.length_b   1.000
_cell.length_c   1.000
_cell.angle_alpha   90.00
_cell.angle_beta   90.00
_cell.angle_gamma   90.00
#
_symmetry.space_group_name_H-M   'P 1'
#
loop_
_entity.id
_entity.type
_entity.pdbx_description
1 polymer ?
#
loop_
_entity_poly.entity_id
_entity_poly.type
_entity_poly.pdbx_seq_one_letter_code
_entity_poly.pdbx_strand_id
1 'polypeptide(L)'
;MAQTLSPKTTSLLYRRHIFIYLAVAAAALLLIPFIAMQLTGEINWSSSDFIMMGLLLFLSSSAFVVIARKVAPAQRLWLALAVALAFLYCWAELAVGIFFQFGS
;
A
#
# COMPACT_ATOMS: atom_id res chain seq x y z
N MET A 1 -13.68 23.04 36.92
CA MET A 1 -14.24 22.54 35.64
C MET A 1 -13.10 22.10 34.74
N ALA A 2 -12.75 20.81 34.76
CA ALA A 2 -11.73 20.27 33.85
C ALA A 2 -12.39 19.99 32.50
N GLN A 3 -11.98 20.70 31.46
CA GLN A 3 -12.34 20.39 30.08
C GLN A 3 -11.55 19.15 29.68
N THR A 4 -12.21 17.98 29.66
CA THR A 4 -11.62 16.76 29.13
C THR A 4 -11.46 16.95 27.62
N LEU A 5 -10.24 17.30 27.19
CA LEU A 5 -9.85 17.29 25.79
C LEU A 5 -9.95 15.85 25.29
N SER A 6 -11.12 15.48 24.80
CA SER A 6 -11.31 14.24 24.05
C SER A 6 -10.31 14.28 22.88
N PRO A 7 -9.36 13.34 22.78
CA PRO A 7 -8.50 13.29 21.62
C PRO A 7 -9.42 13.08 20.42
N LYS A 8 -9.52 14.10 19.56
CA LYS A 8 -10.10 13.95 18.22
C LYS A 8 -9.19 12.97 17.49
N THR A 9 -9.45 11.67 17.67
CA THR A 9 -8.86 10.60 16.88
C THR A 9 -9.29 10.87 15.46
N THR A 10 -8.44 11.61 14.75
CA THR A 10 -8.74 12.10 13.41
C THR A 10 -8.70 10.85 12.55
N SER A 11 -9.87 10.26 12.29
CA SER A 11 -9.98 9.00 11.58
C SER A 11 -9.55 9.24 10.14
N LEU A 12 -8.24 9.10 9.87
CA LEU A 12 -7.62 9.19 8.55
C LEU A 12 -8.43 8.39 7.51
N LEU A 13 -8.97 7.25 7.94
CA LEU A 13 -9.86 6.39 7.15
C LEU A 13 -11.09 7.12 6.58
N TYR A 14 -11.68 8.10 7.27
CA TYR A 14 -12.89 8.80 6.83
C TYR A 14 -12.60 10.14 6.13
N ARG A 15 -11.32 10.51 5.98
CA ARG A 15 -10.93 11.71 5.27
C ARG A 15 -11.26 11.54 3.78
N ARG A 16 -12.01 12.49 3.20
CA ARG A 16 -12.42 12.47 1.79
C ARG A 16 -11.25 12.22 0.82
N HIS A 17 -10.09 12.78 1.13
CA HIS A 17 -8.90 12.71 0.31
C HIS A 17 -7.95 11.55 0.67
N ILE A 18 -8.41 10.55 1.44
CA ILE A 18 -7.56 9.42 1.84
C ILE A 18 -6.94 8.71 0.63
N PHE A 19 -7.70 8.53 -0.46
CA PHE A 19 -7.19 7.89 -1.67
C PHE A 19 -6.07 8.69 -2.35
N ILE A 20 -6.11 10.02 -2.26
CA ILE A 20 -5.02 10.88 -2.77
C ILE A 20 -3.76 10.67 -1.93
N TYR A 21 -3.90 10.64 -0.60
CA TYR A 21 -2.75 10.36 0.27
C TYR A 21 -2.15 8.98 0.00
N LEU A 22 -2.98 7.96 -0.26
CA LEU A 22 -2.51 6.62 -0.63
C LEU A 22 -1.77 6.63 -1.97
N ALA A 23 -2.31 7.31 -2.99
CA ALA A 23 -1.67 7.42 -4.29
C ALA A 23 -0.33 8.18 -4.22
N VAL A 24 -0.28 9.29 -3.47
CA VAL A 24 0.96 10.05 -3.24
C VAL A 24 1.97 9.23 -2.46
N ALA A 25 1.56 8.49 -1.44
CA ALA A 25 2.44 7.61 -0.69
C ALA A 25 3.02 6.49 -1.57
N ALA A 26 2.20 5.86 -2.41
CA ALA A 26 2.66 4.85 -3.36
C ALA A 26 3.66 5.43 -4.37
N ALA A 27 3.36 6.61 -4.93
CA ALA A 27 4.27 7.30 -5.84
C ALA A 27 5.59 7.68 -5.16
N ALA A 28 5.53 8.20 -3.92
CA ALA A 28 6.71 8.54 -3.14
C ALA A 28 7.57 7.30 -2.83
N LEU A 29 6.95 6.15 -2.56
CA LEU A 29 7.68 4.90 -2.35
C LEU A 29 8.37 4.43 -3.64
N LEU A 30 7.72 4.58 -4.80
CA LEU A 30 8.30 4.27 -6.10
C LEU A 30 9.40 5.24 -6.55
N LEU A 31 9.46 6.44 -6.00
CA LEU A 31 10.60 7.35 -6.24
C LEU A 31 11.90 6.77 -5.69
N ILE A 32 11.86 5.92 -4.66
CA ILE A 32 13.07 5.30 -4.10
C ILE A 32 13.79 4.44 -5.15
N PRO A 33 13.15 3.40 -5.75
CA PRO A 33 13.79 2.62 -6.80
C PRO A 33 14.07 3.47 -8.04
N PHE A 34 13.20 4.41 -8.40
CA PHE A 34 13.45 5.29 -9.55
C PHE A 34 14.74 6.10 -9.40
N ILE A 35 14.93 6.75 -8.25
CA ILE A 35 16.16 7.51 -7.96
C ILE A 35 17.35 6.55 -7.86
N ALA A 36 17.18 5.40 -7.22
CA ALA A 36 18.25 4.41 -7.08
C ALA A 36 18.76 3.92 -8.45
N MET A 37 17.87 3.68 -9.43
CA MET A 37 18.25 3.33 -10.80
C MET A 37 19.04 4.42 -11.52
N GLN A 38 18.86 5.70 -11.15
CA GLN A 38 19.65 6.80 -11.71
C GLN A 38 21.04 6.89 -11.08
N LEU A 39 21.20 6.37 -9.86
CA LEU A 39 22.45 6.44 -9.10
C LEU A 39 23.30 5.16 -9.25
N THR A 40 22.67 4.00 -9.39
CA THR A 40 23.32 2.69 -9.47
C THR A 40 22.71 1.84 -10.57
N GLY A 41 23.55 1.05 -11.25
CA GLY A 41 23.09 0.04 -12.22
C GLY A 41 22.66 -1.28 -11.58
N GLU A 42 22.57 -1.35 -10.25
CA GLU A 42 22.27 -2.57 -9.50
C GLU A 42 20.77 -2.88 -9.46
N ILE A 43 19.93 -1.85 -9.53
CA ILE A 43 18.47 -1.99 -9.61
C ILE A 43 18.08 -1.85 -11.07
N ASN A 44 17.37 -2.84 -11.60
CA ASN A 44 16.92 -2.83 -13.00
C ASN A 44 15.43 -3.14 -13.07
N TRP A 45 14.59 -2.17 -12.70
CA TRP A 45 13.14 -2.27 -12.83
C TRP A 45 12.70 -1.74 -14.19
N SER A 46 11.92 -2.53 -14.91
CA SER A 46 11.23 -2.11 -16.12
C SER A 46 10.12 -1.11 -15.79
N SER A 47 9.71 -0.32 -16.78
CA SER A 47 8.51 0.54 -16.66
C SER A 47 7.26 -0.25 -16.28
N SER A 48 7.17 -1.53 -16.67
CA SER A 48 6.08 -2.42 -16.24
C SER A 48 6.09 -2.65 -14.73
N ASP A 49 7.27 -2.82 -14.11
CA ASP A 49 7.38 -3.09 -12.67
C ASP A 49 6.91 -1.91 -11.83
N PHE A 50 7.24 -0.69 -12.25
CA PHE A 50 6.73 0.52 -11.62
C PHE A 50 5.20 0.60 -11.67
N ILE A 51 4.59 0.28 -12.82
CA ILE A 51 3.14 0.30 -12.99
C ILE A 51 2.49 -0.78 -12.12
N MET A 52 3.01 -2.01 -12.16
CA MET A 52 2.46 -3.14 -11.41
C MET A 52 2.59 -2.93 -9.89
N MET A 53 3.76 -2.50 -9.42
CA MET A 53 3.97 -2.19 -8.00
C MET A 53 3.10 -1.01 -7.55
N GLY A 54 2.98 0.04 -8.38
CA GLY A 54 2.11 1.19 -8.09
C GLY A 54 0.65 0.79 -7.97
N LEU A 55 0.15 -0.01 -8.92
CA LEU A 55 -1.20 -0.59 -8.87
C LEU A 55 -1.38 -1.45 -7.62
N LEU A 56 -0.42 -2.33 -7.31
CA LEU A 56 -0.51 -3.24 -6.17
C LEU A 56 -0.58 -2.49 -4.84
N LEU A 57 0.26 -1.47 -4.65
CA LEU A 57 0.25 -0.61 -3.46
C LEU A 57 -1.06 0.18 -3.35
N PHE A 58 -1.53 0.76 -4.45
CA PHE A 58 -2.76 1.55 -4.45
C PHE A 58 -4.00 0.68 -4.20
N LEU A 59 -4.10 -0.48 -4.85
CA LEU A 59 -5.23 -1.39 -4.71
C LEU A 59 -5.28 -2.03 -3.32
N SER A 60 -4.16 -2.53 -2.81
CA SER A 60 -4.10 -3.14 -1.47
C SER A 60 -4.46 -2.15 -0.36
N SER A 61 -3.88 -0.95 -0.40
CA SER A 61 -4.19 0.11 0.57
C SER A 61 -5.63 0.61 0.45
N SER A 62 -6.16 0.77 -0.77
CA SER A 62 -7.56 1.15 -1.00
C SER A 62 -8.53 0.08 -0.49
N ALA A 63 -8.25 -1.20 -0.77
CA ALA A 63 -9.04 -2.33 -0.28
C ALA A 63 -9.05 -2.37 1.24
N PHE A 64 -7.89 -2.21 1.89
CA PHE A 64 -7.80 -2.09 3.33
C PHE A 64 -8.68 -0.96 3.87
N VAL A 65 -8.60 0.25 3.31
CA VAL A 65 -9.40 1.40 3.78
C VAL A 65 -10.89 1.16 3.61
N VAL A 66 -11.33 0.61 2.47
CA VAL A 66 -12.75 0.33 2.21
C VAL A 66 -13.30 -0.71 3.17
N ILE A 67 -12.56 -1.79 3.43
CA ILE A 67 -13.01 -2.87 4.32
C ILE A 67 -12.89 -2.42 5.79
N ALA A 68 -11.83 -1.69 6.17
CA ALA A 68 -11.60 -1.17 7.52
C ALA A 68 -12.70 -0.21 7.99
N ARG A 69 -13.39 0.46 7.05
CA ARG A 69 -14.57 1.30 7.32
C ARG A 69 -15.82 0.48 7.67
N LYS A 70 -15.88 -0.80 7.28
CA LYS A 70 -17.03 -1.69 7.50
C LYS A 70 -16.86 -2.62 8.71
N VAL A 71 -15.63 -2.83 9.18
CA VAL A 71 -15.33 -3.75 10.30
C VAL A 71 -15.06 -3.03 11.61
N ALA A 72 -15.25 -3.76 12.72
CA ALA A 72 -14.97 -3.26 14.05
C ALA A 72 -13.46 -2.98 14.25
N PRO A 73 -13.08 -2.00 15.09
CA PRO A 73 -11.67 -1.65 15.34
C PRO A 73 -10.81 -2.85 15.77
N ALA A 74 -11.37 -3.75 16.58
CA ALA A 74 -10.68 -4.97 17.05
C ALA A 74 -10.33 -5.94 15.90
N GLN A 75 -11.08 -5.93 14.79
CA GLN A 75 -10.84 -6.79 13.63
C GLN A 75 -9.90 -6.15 12.59
N ARG A 76 -9.59 -4.86 12.73
CA ARG A 76 -8.73 -4.14 11.77
C ARG A 76 -7.31 -4.67 11.73
N LEU A 77 -6.78 -5.19 12.85
CA LEU A 77 -5.46 -5.80 12.88
C LEU A 77 -5.42 -7.07 12.01
N TRP A 78 -6.40 -7.95 12.16
CA TRP A 78 -6.53 -9.16 11.35
C TRP A 78 -6.74 -8.86 9.88
N LEU A 79 -7.56 -7.84 9.58
CA LEU A 79 -7.72 -7.35 8.21
C LEU A 79 -6.40 -6.82 7.64
N ALA A 80 -5.65 -6.03 8.39
CA ALA A 80 -4.36 -5.50 7.95
C ALA A 80 -3.38 -6.63 7.65
N LEU A 81 -3.33 -7.65 8.53
CA LEU A 81 -2.50 -8.83 8.33
C LEU A 81 -2.91 -9.61 7.07
N ALA A 82 -4.21 -9.84 6.87
CA ALA A 82 -4.72 -10.53 5.68
C ALA A 82 -4.38 -9.78 4.39
N VAL A 83 -4.58 -8.45 4.36
CA VAL A 83 -4.23 -7.61 3.21
C VAL A 83 -2.72 -7.60 2.99
N ALA A 84 -1.90 -7.52 4.04
CA ALA A 84 -0.45 -7.57 3.93
C ALA A 84 0.04 -8.91 3.37
N LEU A 85 -0.52 -10.03 3.82
CA LEU A 85 -0.19 -11.36 3.29
C LEU A 85 -0.60 -11.49 1.82
N ALA A 86 -1.81 -11.03 1.45
CA ALA A 86 -2.25 -11.03 0.06
C ALA A 86 -1.37 -10.13 -0.82
N PHE A 87 -0.97 -8.95 -0.30
CA PHE A 87 -0.05 -8.04 -0.98
C PHE A 87 1.31 -8.70 -1.22
N LEU A 88 1.92 -9.29 -0.19
CA LEU A 88 3.22 -9.97 -0.30
C LEU A 88 3.16 -11.17 -1.26
N TYR A 89 2.06 -11.92 -1.21
CA TYR A 89 1.83 -13.03 -2.13
C TYR A 89 1.76 -12.54 -3.59
N CYS A 90 0.90 -11.55 -3.88
CA CYS A 90 0.81 -10.98 -5.22
C CYS A 90 2.13 -10.36 -5.67
N TRP A 91 2.88 -9.71 -4.78
CA TRP A 91 4.19 -9.17 -5.12
C TRP A 91 5.19 -10.27 -5.46
N ALA A 92 5.26 -11.34 -4.67
CA ALA A 92 6.13 -12.48 -4.95
C ALA A 92 5.78 -13.14 -6.28
N GLU A 93 4.50 -13.28 -6.61
CA GLU A 93 4.06 -13.78 -7.91
C GLU A 93 4.48 -12.89 -9.07
N LEU A 94 4.36 -11.58 -8.92
CA LEU A 94 4.72 -10.63 -9.98
C LEU A 94 6.24 -10.46 -10.12
N ALA A 95 6.99 -10.49 -9.02
CA ALA A 95 8.42 -10.24 -9.00
C ALA A 95 9.26 -11.50 -9.28
N VAL A 96 8.80 -12.66 -8.80
CA VAL A 96 9.56 -13.92 -8.90
C VAL A 96 8.87 -14.93 -9.84
N GLY A 97 7.57 -14.78 -10.11
CA GLY A 97 6.86 -15.65 -11.06
C GLY A 97 6.65 -17.09 -10.57
N ILE A 98 6.48 -17.28 -9.26
CA ILE A 98 6.60 -18.60 -8.60
C ILE A 98 5.57 -19.64 -9.12
N PHE A 99 4.31 -19.26 -9.36
CA PHE A 99 3.28 -20.23 -9.80
C PHE A 99 2.91 -20.15 -11.28
N PHE A 100 2.98 -18.98 -11.91
CA PHE A 100 2.44 -18.77 -13.27
C PHE A 100 3.46 -18.34 -14.33
N GLN A 101 4.75 -18.18 -14.01
CA GLN A 101 5.77 -17.60 -14.92
C GLN A 101 5.43 -16.19 -15.47
N PHE A 102 4.66 -15.38 -14.73
CA PHE A 102 4.44 -13.97 -15.08
C PHE A 102 5.65 -13.06 -14.81
N GLY A 103 6.67 -13.56 -14.10
CA GLY A 103 7.90 -12.82 -13.82
C GLY A 103 8.73 -12.66 -15.09
N SER A 104 9.10 -11.42 -15.43
CA SER A 104 10.01 -11.08 -16.52
C SER A 104 11.46 -11.06 -16.06
#